data_AF-A0A6L7Z051-F1
#
_entry.id   AF-A0A6L7Z051-F1
#
_cell.length_a   1.000
_cell.length_b   1.000
_cell.length_c   1.000
_cell.angle_alpha   90.00
_cell.angle_beta   90.00
_cell.angle_gamma   90.00
#
_symmetry.space_group_name_H-M   'P 1'
#
loop_
_entity.id
_entity.type
_entity.pdbx_description
1 polymer ?
#
loop_
_entity_poly.entity_id
_entity_poly.type
_entity_poly.pdbx_seq_one_letter_code
_entity_poly.pdbx_strand_id
1 'polypeptide(L)' 'MAIYRTLYYGDVTVGTGGRLTIPLGIRSDCGIRKGDTLTVRVEETPRGTRQLVMWRNDPESDD' A
#
# COMPACT_ATOMS: atom_id res chain seq x y z
N MET A 1 4.59 -8.37 18.26
CA MET A 1 5.11 -7.86 16.98
C MET A 1 4.78 -8.89 15.91
N ALA A 2 3.79 -8.64 15.06
CA ALA A 2 3.45 -9.56 13.99
C ALA A 2 4.52 -9.47 12.90
N ILE A 3 5.08 -10.60 12.49
CA ILE A 3 6.01 -10.68 11.36
C ILE A 3 5.14 -10.67 10.10
N TYR A 4 4.99 -9.51 9.47
CA TYR A 4 4.39 -9.44 8.14
C TYR A 4 5.40 -9.98 7.14
N ARG A 5 5.05 -11.08 6.47
CA ARG A 5 5.89 -11.66 5.41
C ARG A 5 5.59 -10.94 4.10
N THR A 6 6.63 -10.56 3.37
CA THR A 6 6.50 -10.12 1.98
C THR A 6 6.01 -11.30 1.15
N LEU A 7 4.84 -11.16 0.51
CA LEU A 7 4.34 -12.17 -0.43
C LEU A 7 5.12 -12.13 -1.74
N TYR A 8 5.28 -10.94 -2.32
CA TYR A 8 6.11 -10.68 -3.50
C TYR A 8 6.32 -9.17 -3.67
N TYR A 9 7.21 -8.81 -4.59
CA TYR A 9 7.50 -7.43 -4.98
C TYR A 9 6.96 -7.16 -6.39
N GLY A 10 6.56 -5.91 -6.63
CA GLY A 10 6.26 -5.42 -7.97
C GLY A 10 6.82 -4.01 -8.11
N ASP A 11 7.47 -3.75 -9.24
CA ASP A 11 8.03 -2.44 -9.52
C ASP A 11 6.94 -1.50 -10.04
N VAL A 12 6.97 -0.26 -9.58
CA VAL A 12 6.07 0.81 -10.03
C VAL A 12 6.88 2.06 -10.34
N THR A 13 6.45 2.82 -11.34
CA THR A 13 7.04 4.11 -11.69
C THR A 13 6.07 5.22 -11.33
N VAL A 14 6.61 6.32 -10.79
CA VAL A 14 5.83 7.54 -10.54
C VAL A 14 5.53 8.21 -11.87
N GLY A 15 4.25 8.27 -12.22
CA GLY A 15 3.79 8.94 -13.43
C GLY A 15 3.68 10.45 -13.28
N THR A 16 3.21 11.11 -14.33
CA THR A 16 2.96 12.55 -14.34
C THR A 16 1.99 12.96 -13.23
N GLY A 17 2.34 14.02 -12.50
CA GLY A 17 1.54 14.52 -11.37
C GLY A 17 1.69 13.69 -10.09
N GLY A 18 2.72 12.85 -9.98
CA GLY A 18 3.06 12.14 -8.74
C GLY A 18 2.20 10.91 -8.46
N ARG A 19 1.44 10.42 -9.44
CA ARG A 19 0.54 9.28 -9.28
C ARG A 19 1.29 7.96 -9.43
N LEU A 20 0.96 6.99 -8.58
CA LEU A 20 1.41 5.60 -8.68
C LEU A 20 0.28 4.74 -9.23
N THR A 21 0.62 3.84 -10.17
CA THR A 21 -0.31 2.80 -10.63
C THR A 21 -0.06 1.53 -9.83
N ILE A 22 -1.10 1.00 -9.18
CA ILE A 22 -1.01 -0.28 -8.47
C ILE A 22 -1.17 -1.42 -9.51
N PRO A 23 -0.19 -2.34 -9.64
CA PRO A 23 -0.29 -3.49 -10.55
C PRO A 23 -1.52 -4.36 -10.26
N LEU A 24 -2.10 -4.95 -11.30
CA LEU A 24 -3.37 -5.70 -11.19
C LEU A 24 -3.31 -6.85 -10.16
N GLY A 25 -2.21 -7.60 -10.12
CA GLY A 25 -2.03 -8.69 -9.14
C GLY A 25 -2.08 -8.17 -7.70
N ILE A 26 -1.26 -7.16 -7.40
CA ILE A 26 -1.20 -6.54 -6.05
C ILE A 26 -2.57 -5.96 -5.68
N ARG A 27 -3.22 -5.30 -6.63
CA ARG A 27 -4.56 -4.74 -6.44
C ARG A 27 -5.57 -5.82 -6.06
N SER A 28 -5.57 -6.96 -6.78
CA SER A 28 -6.47 -8.09 -6.51
C SER A 28 -6.19 -8.72 -5.14
N ASP A 29 -4.92 -8.96 -4.82
CA ASP A 29 -4.52 -9.62 -3.57
C ASP A 29 -4.80 -8.77 -2.34
N CYS A 30 -4.66 -7.44 -2.45
CA CYS A 30 -5.03 -6.49 -1.39
C CYS A 30 -6.53 -6.14 -1.39
N GLY A 31 -7.33 -6.68 -2.32
CA GLY A 31 -8.77 -6.41 -2.42
C GLY A 31 -9.13 -4.97 -2.75
N ILE A 32 -8.23 -4.21 -3.38
CA ILE A 32 -8.40 -2.77 -3.64
C ILE A 32 -9.28 -2.53 -4.87
N ARG A 33 -10.33 -1.72 -4.71
CA ARG A 33 -11.31 -1.44 -5.76
C ARG A 33 -11.24 0.01 -6.23
N LYS A 34 -11.86 0.27 -7.39
CA LYS A 34 -12.01 1.64 -7.90
C LYS A 34 -12.86 2.43 -6.91
N GLY A 35 -12.35 3.56 -6.44
CA GLY A 35 -13.04 4.43 -5.48
C GLY A 35 -12.68 4.18 -4.02
N ASP A 36 -11.88 3.15 -3.73
CA ASP A 36 -11.36 2.94 -2.37
C ASP A 36 -10.39 4.06 -1.99
N THR A 37 -10.48 4.51 -0.74
CA THR A 37 -9.46 5.34 -0.10
C THR A 37 -8.45 4.43 0.59
N LEU A 38 -7.16 4.71 0.42
CA LEU A 38 -6.09 3.97 1.09
C LEU A 38 -5.43 4.87 2.13
N THR A 39 -5.13 4.30 3.28
CA THR A 39 -4.28 4.93 4.29
C THR A 39 -2.83 4.58 3.98
N VAL A 40 -1.94 5.58 4.07
CA VAL A 40 -0.50 5.44 3.81
C VAL A 40 0.28 5.74 5.08
N ARG A 41 1.17 4.82 5.46
CA ARG A 41 2.16 5.01 6.53
C ARG A 41 3.55 4.97 5.93
N VAL A 42 4.38 5.93 6.34
CA VAL A 42 5.82 5.90 6.09
C VAL A 42 6.48 5.19 7.27
N GLU A 43 7.24 4.15 6.97
CA GLU A 43 8.05 3.45 7.95
C GLU A 43 9.53 3.63 7.62
N GLU A 44 10.37 3.62 8.65
CA GLU A 44 11.82 3.62 8.49
C GLU A 44 12.38 2.28 8.98
N THR A 45 13.16 1.63 8.13
CA THR A 45 13.86 0.40 8.48
C THR A 45 15.06 0.71 9.38
N PRO A 46 15.60 -0.28 10.12
CA PRO A 46 16.82 -0.08 10.91
C PRO A 46 18.05 0.38 10.11
N ARG A 47 18.02 0.22 8.77
CA ARG A 47 19.07 0.68 7.85
C ARG A 47 18.82 2.09 7.30
N GLY A 48 17.82 2.80 7.81
CA GLY A 48 17.44 4.15 7.37
C GLY A 48 16.68 4.21 6.04
N THR A 49 16.36 3.05 5.43
CA THR A 49 15.52 3.02 4.23
C THR A 49 14.08 3.31 4.61
N ARG A 50 13.44 4.26 3.93
CA ARG A 50 12.02 4.58 4.12
C ARG A 50 11.16 3.78 3.15
N GLN A 51 10.06 3.24 3.65
CA GLN A 51 9.11 2.44 2.88
C GLN A 51 7.69 2.95 3.09
N LEU A 52 6.86 2.80 2.06
CA LEU A 52 5.43 3.08 2.12
C LEU A 52 4.69 1.78 2.41
N VAL A 53 3.88 1.80 3.46
CA VAL A 53 2.90 0.75 3.75
C VAL A 53 1.52 1.34 3.52
N MET A 54 0.72 0.64 2.72
CA MET A 54 -0.61 1.10 2.33
C MET A 54 -1.63 0.00 2.61
N TRP A 55 -2.80 0.39 3.11
CA TRP A 55 -3.93 -0.51 3.32
C TRP A 55 -5.24 0.21 3.02
N ARG A 56 -6.30 -0.55 2.78
CA ARG A 56 -7.63 0.01 2.59
C ARG A 56 -8.03 0.75 3.87
N ASN A 57 -8.46 1.99 3.72
CA ASN A 57 -9.09 2.68 4.82
C ASN A 57 -10.50 2.08 4.96
N ASP A 58 -10.65 1.14 5.88
CA ASP A 58 -11.99 0.71 6.27
C ASP A 58 -12.64 1.92 6.93
N PRO A 59 -13.78 2.44 6.40
CA PRO A 59 -14.52 3.44 7.13
C PRO A 59 -14.79 2.85 8.51
N GLU A 60 -14.44 3.58 9.57
CA GLU A 60 -14.90 3.24 10.92
C GLU A 60 -16.40 2.95 10.79
N SER A 61 -16.78 1.69 11.00
CA SER A 61 -18.18 1.37 11.22
C SER A 61 -18.54 2.14 12.49
N ASP A 62 -19.22 3.26 12.33
CA ASP A 62 -19.85 3.98 13.43
C ASP A 62 -20.79 2.98 14.13
N ASP A 63 -20.32 2.37 15.21
CA ASP A 63 -21.11 1.69 16.25
C ASP A 63 -21.27 2.65 17.44
#